data_AF-A0A972KN25-F1
#
_entry.id   AF-A0A972KN25-F1
#
_cell.length_a   1.000
_cell.length_b   1.000
_cell.length_c   1.000
_cell.angle_alpha   90.00
_cell.angle_beta   90.00
_cell.angle_gamma   90.00
#
_symmetry.space_group_name_H-M   'P 1'
#
loop_
_entity.id
_entity.type
_entity.pdbx_description
1 polymer ?
#
loop_
_entity_poly.entity_id
_entity_poly.type
_entity_poly.pdbx_seq_one_letter_code
_entity_poly.pdbx_strand_id
1 'polypeptide(L)'
;MRRKEAVFFLLIVVSMLFFTFYVSKLMAAEKSTYVGSKKCRICHSKQYKSWKKTLHPKKIQPATERTVIGDFVKDNIFTINGKTTTMSAKDGRYFITTTGEKGQENTYEIVYTIGSKWKQRYLTKFDNGEYHILPVQWNKAKKRWQDYHGLEKFKPGEANYWSGKGRIWQYKCAGCHVTGLKIAYNKANDTFNSTWVDNGAACESCHGPGSIHARTADKKKIVNPEDLNYEQQVAVCGQCHSRGSATTPQGQKLGYPYNFKPGDLVEEHYDLVKAEPGKNTKRFWADGESKSHHQQYLDFLLSKHYKEKVADEGVAGCTICHSPHGTKNAFDLVENYKNNELCYSCHADAEEMGEKGLKPINSENLTQHTRHKPIEESEGSRCTRQPLYLLPYAQDS
;
A
#
# COMPACT_ATOMS: atom_id res chain seq x y z
N MET A 1 -15.90 -39.67 57.88
CA MET A 1 -14.63 -39.43 57.16
C MET A 1 -14.84 -38.93 55.72
N ARG A 2 -15.67 -39.58 54.89
CA ARG A 2 -15.78 -39.29 53.44
C ARG A 2 -16.13 -37.86 52.99
N ARG A 3 -16.87 -37.06 53.77
CA ARG A 3 -17.35 -35.73 53.32
C ARG A 3 -16.31 -34.61 53.51
N LYS A 4 -15.51 -34.67 54.57
CA LYS A 4 -14.44 -33.67 54.84
C LYS A 4 -13.26 -33.84 53.89
N GLU A 5 -12.92 -35.10 53.59
CA GLU A 5 -11.88 -35.46 52.60
C GLU A 5 -12.27 -35.02 51.19
N ALA A 6 -13.53 -35.22 50.79
CA ALA A 6 -14.03 -34.76 49.49
C ALA A 6 -14.00 -33.23 49.34
N VAL A 7 -14.34 -32.47 50.40
CA VAL A 7 -14.27 -31.01 50.40
C VAL A 7 -12.82 -30.53 50.34
N PHE A 8 -11.92 -31.17 51.08
CA PHE A 8 -10.49 -30.84 51.05
C PHE A 8 -9.85 -31.12 49.68
N PHE A 9 -10.20 -32.25 49.06
CA PHE A 9 -9.73 -32.60 47.72
C PHE A 9 -10.27 -31.62 46.66
N LEU A 10 -11.55 -31.23 46.76
CA LEU A 10 -12.14 -30.24 45.87
C LEU A 10 -11.46 -28.87 46.01
N LEU A 11 -11.13 -28.44 47.24
CA LEU A 11 -10.41 -27.18 47.48
C LEU A 11 -9.00 -27.19 46.90
N ILE A 12 -8.28 -28.33 46.97
CA ILE A 12 -6.97 -28.48 46.33
C ILE A 12 -7.08 -28.41 44.81
N VAL A 13 -8.05 -29.12 44.21
CA VAL A 13 -8.28 -29.09 42.76
C VAL A 13 -8.65 -27.68 42.29
N VAL A 14 -9.54 -27.00 43.01
CA VAL A 14 -9.90 -25.60 42.70
C VAL A 14 -8.68 -24.68 42.84
N SER A 15 -7.90 -24.81 43.91
CA SER A 15 -6.67 -24.03 44.09
C SER A 15 -5.63 -24.29 42.99
N MET A 16 -5.48 -25.54 42.55
CA MET A 16 -4.61 -25.91 41.44
C MET A 16 -5.10 -25.35 40.11
N LEU A 17 -6.42 -25.36 39.86
CA LEU A 17 -7.03 -24.74 38.68
C LEU A 17 -6.87 -23.21 38.68
N PHE A 18 -7.01 -22.55 39.84
CA PHE A 18 -6.74 -21.13 39.98
C PHE A 18 -5.26 -20.81 39.78
N PHE A 19 -4.35 -21.61 40.34
CA PHE A 19 -2.90 -21.44 40.18
C PHE A 19 -2.47 -21.64 38.73
N THR A 20 -2.93 -22.70 38.07
CA THR A 20 -2.66 -22.95 36.64
C THR A 20 -3.25 -21.87 35.74
N PHE A 21 -4.45 -21.37 36.02
CA PHE A 21 -5.02 -20.22 35.29
C PHE A 21 -4.20 -18.94 35.50
N TYR A 22 -3.74 -18.68 36.73
CA TYR A 22 -2.94 -17.51 37.07
C TYR A 22 -1.55 -17.56 36.42
N VAL A 23 -0.87 -18.71 36.46
CA VAL A 23 0.42 -18.96 35.80
C VAL A 23 0.27 -18.86 34.28
N SER A 24 -0.82 -19.39 33.69
CA SER A 24 -1.10 -19.25 32.26
C SER A 24 -1.28 -17.78 31.83
N LYS A 25 -1.88 -16.96 32.69
CA LYS A 25 -2.05 -15.51 32.45
C LYS A 25 -0.73 -14.74 32.55
N LEU A 26 0.15 -15.14 33.47
CA LEU A 26 1.51 -14.59 33.62
C LEU A 26 2.46 -15.03 32.50
N MET A 27 2.25 -16.23 31.95
CA MET A 27 3.03 -16.80 30.83
C MET A 27 2.53 -16.36 29.46
N ALA A 28 1.38 -15.67 29.37
CA ALA A 28 0.92 -15.11 28.11
C ALA A 28 1.91 -14.04 27.64
N ALA A 29 2.72 -14.39 26.63
CA ALA A 29 3.70 -13.48 26.06
C ALA A 29 3.02 -12.16 25.68
N GLU A 30 3.57 -11.04 26.15
CA GLU A 30 3.05 -9.72 25.83
C GLU A 30 2.98 -9.57 24.30
N LYS A 31 1.81 -9.22 23.78
CA LYS A 31 1.61 -9.02 22.34
C LYS A 31 2.00 -7.61 21.96
N SER A 32 2.94 -7.48 21.02
CA SER A 32 3.34 -6.16 20.51
C SER A 32 2.17 -5.43 19.84
N THR A 33 2.14 -4.11 19.99
CA THR A 33 1.12 -3.20 19.46
C THR A 33 1.78 -2.10 18.64
N TYR A 34 1.00 -1.48 17.74
CA TYR A 34 1.46 -0.34 16.95
C TYR A 34 1.66 0.90 17.83
N VAL A 35 2.77 1.61 17.66
CA VAL A 35 3.12 2.83 18.45
C VAL A 35 3.32 4.07 17.59
N GLY A 36 3.39 3.91 16.28
CA GLY A 36 3.52 4.99 15.32
C GLY A 36 4.96 5.48 15.13
N SER A 37 5.22 5.95 13.92
CA SER A 37 6.52 6.35 13.39
C SER A 37 7.17 7.47 14.19
N LYS A 38 6.36 8.32 14.85
CA LYS A 38 6.87 9.37 15.74
C LYS A 38 7.66 8.80 16.93
N LYS A 39 7.29 7.62 17.42
CA LYS A 39 8.02 6.92 18.49
C LYS A 39 9.36 6.41 17.98
N CYS A 40 9.38 5.84 16.76
CA CYS A 40 10.59 5.34 16.10
C CYS A 40 11.62 6.45 15.86
N ARG A 41 11.18 7.68 15.55
CA ARG A 41 12.03 8.86 15.34
C ARG A 41 13.01 9.15 16.48
N ILE A 42 12.65 8.81 17.72
CA ILE A 42 13.43 9.13 18.91
C ILE A 42 14.82 8.47 18.83
N CYS A 43 14.88 7.20 18.41
CA CYS A 43 16.13 6.46 18.24
C CYS A 43 16.61 6.44 16.78
N HIS A 44 15.69 6.36 15.80
CA HIS A 44 15.99 6.22 14.37
C HIS A 44 15.79 7.52 13.59
N SER A 45 16.43 8.60 14.04
CA SER A 45 16.20 9.94 13.49
C SER A 45 16.62 10.08 12.02
N LYS A 46 17.69 9.39 11.59
CA LYS A 46 18.19 9.42 10.20
C LYS A 46 17.17 8.78 9.25
N GLN A 47 16.79 7.53 9.52
CA GLN A 47 15.80 6.77 8.75
C GLN A 47 14.45 7.47 8.73
N TYR A 48 14.00 8.01 9.88
CA TYR A 48 12.75 8.76 9.92
C TYR A 48 12.79 10.00 9.01
N LYS A 49 13.88 10.77 9.03
CA LYS A 49 14.02 11.98 8.20
C LYS A 49 14.03 11.66 6.71
N SER A 50 14.70 10.57 6.30
CA SER A 50 14.77 10.16 4.90
C SER A 50 13.45 9.54 4.44
N TRP A 51 12.87 8.61 5.22
CA TRP A 51 11.55 8.02 4.97
C TRP A 51 10.47 9.09 4.82
N LYS A 52 10.46 10.12 5.67
CA LYS A 52 9.46 11.21 5.60
C LYS A 52 9.51 11.99 4.29
N LYS A 53 10.61 11.91 3.52
CA LYS A 53 10.74 12.53 2.20
C LYS A 53 10.17 11.67 1.08
N THR A 54 10.06 10.36 1.26
CA THR A 54 9.50 9.43 0.25
C THR A 54 8.00 9.63 0.05
N LEU A 55 7.41 8.89 -0.89
CA LEU A 55 5.96 8.89 -1.12
C LEU A 55 5.19 7.96 -0.18
N HIS A 56 5.85 6.99 0.47
CA HIS A 56 5.23 6.04 1.40
C HIS A 56 4.41 6.73 2.52
N PRO A 57 4.96 7.70 3.29
CA PRO A 57 4.18 8.44 4.29
C PRO A 57 3.18 9.44 3.71
N LYS A 58 3.33 9.79 2.43
CA LYS A 58 2.58 10.89 1.79
C LYS A 58 1.42 10.39 0.94
N LYS A 59 1.20 9.06 0.91
CA LYS A 59 0.14 8.46 0.11
C LYS A 59 -1.25 8.94 0.55
N ILE A 60 -1.46 9.07 1.85
CA ILE A 60 -2.62 9.73 2.44
C ILE A 60 -2.14 10.77 3.44
N GLN A 61 -2.73 11.96 3.43
CA GLN A 61 -2.37 13.06 4.34
C GLN A 61 -3.64 13.80 4.78
N PRO A 62 -3.69 14.35 6.00
CA PRO A 62 -4.79 15.24 6.38
C PRO A 62 -4.96 16.35 5.36
N ALA A 63 -6.19 16.72 5.03
CA ALA A 63 -6.46 17.82 4.12
C ALA A 63 -6.17 19.16 4.82
N THR A 64 -5.20 19.89 4.29
CA THR A 64 -4.72 21.19 4.79
C THR A 64 -4.25 22.00 3.59
N GLU A 65 -4.03 23.30 3.80
CA GLU A 65 -3.43 24.19 2.79
C GLU A 65 -2.09 23.69 2.25
N ARG A 66 -1.32 22.96 3.07
CA ARG A 66 -0.01 22.41 2.65
C ARG A 66 -0.11 21.12 1.86
N THR A 67 -1.24 20.42 1.90
CA THR A 67 -1.38 19.04 1.38
C THR A 67 -2.40 18.94 0.26
N VAL A 68 -3.34 19.88 0.17
CA VAL A 68 -4.27 20.01 -0.96
C VAL A 68 -3.55 20.68 -2.12
N ILE A 69 -3.60 20.05 -3.29
CA ILE A 69 -2.95 20.54 -4.52
C ILE A 69 -3.94 20.88 -5.63
N GLY A 70 -5.23 20.57 -5.44
CA GLY A 70 -6.28 20.92 -6.39
C GLY A 70 -6.68 22.38 -6.29
N ASP A 71 -7.32 22.89 -7.34
CA ASP A 71 -7.88 24.24 -7.33
C ASP A 71 -9.30 24.23 -6.76
N PHE A 72 -9.45 24.84 -5.58
CA PHE A 72 -10.72 24.96 -4.86
C PHE A 72 -11.33 26.37 -4.94
N VAL A 73 -10.71 27.29 -5.70
CA VAL A 73 -11.10 28.70 -5.72
C VAL A 73 -11.38 29.19 -7.14
N LYS A 74 -10.48 28.95 -8.10
CA LYS A 74 -10.60 29.48 -9.46
C LYS A 74 -11.24 28.47 -10.41
N ASP A 75 -10.58 27.34 -10.64
CA ASP A 75 -11.10 26.26 -11.50
C ASP A 75 -11.86 25.24 -10.65
N ASN A 76 -12.90 25.70 -9.95
CA ASN A 76 -13.55 24.97 -8.87
C ASN A 76 -14.91 24.33 -9.25
N ILE A 77 -15.25 24.28 -10.53
CA ILE A 77 -16.47 23.64 -11.03
C ILE A 77 -16.10 22.54 -12.03
N PHE A 78 -16.71 21.37 -11.87
CA PHE A 78 -16.59 20.23 -12.78
C PHE A 78 -17.98 19.72 -13.15
N THR A 79 -18.26 19.58 -14.44
CA THR A 79 -19.55 19.08 -14.94
C THR A 79 -19.33 17.87 -15.84
N ILE A 80 -20.10 16.81 -15.63
CA ILE A 80 -20.13 15.62 -16.50
C ILE A 80 -21.54 15.04 -16.55
N ASN A 81 -22.03 14.68 -17.74
CA ASN A 81 -23.38 14.13 -17.96
C ASN A 81 -24.50 14.93 -17.27
N GLY A 82 -24.41 16.27 -17.32
CA GLY A 82 -25.38 17.18 -16.69
C GLY A 82 -25.31 17.26 -15.15
N LYS A 83 -24.40 16.54 -14.50
CA LYS A 83 -24.15 16.62 -13.05
C LYS A 83 -23.02 17.59 -12.77
N THR A 84 -23.25 18.57 -11.91
CA THR A 84 -22.24 19.54 -11.50
C THR A 84 -21.64 19.16 -10.14
N THR A 85 -20.34 19.37 -10.00
CA THR A 85 -19.58 19.21 -8.77
C THR A 85 -18.78 20.48 -8.53
N THR A 86 -18.92 21.05 -7.34
CA THR A 86 -18.27 22.32 -6.97
C THR A 86 -17.31 22.09 -5.81
N MET A 87 -16.11 22.62 -5.95
CA MET A 87 -15.06 22.61 -4.95
C MET A 87 -15.06 23.94 -4.21
N SER A 88 -14.91 23.92 -2.90
CA SER A 88 -14.79 25.15 -2.11
C SER A 88 -13.81 24.99 -0.95
N ALA A 89 -13.25 26.11 -0.50
CA ALA A 89 -12.42 26.17 0.70
C ALA A 89 -12.96 27.26 1.63
N LYS A 90 -13.04 26.97 2.92
CA LYS A 90 -13.49 27.90 3.96
C LYS A 90 -12.76 27.62 5.26
N ASP A 91 -12.20 28.65 5.89
CA ASP A 91 -11.52 28.58 7.20
C ASP A 91 -10.44 27.47 7.25
N GLY A 92 -9.66 27.34 6.17
CA GLY A 92 -8.60 26.32 6.05
C GLY A 92 -9.11 24.88 5.83
N ARG A 93 -10.41 24.69 5.71
CA ARG A 93 -11.07 23.40 5.40
C ARG A 93 -11.53 23.38 3.95
N TYR A 94 -11.66 22.17 3.41
CA TYR A 94 -11.95 21.94 1.98
C TYR A 94 -13.20 21.09 1.84
N PHE A 95 -14.02 21.42 0.85
CA PHE A 95 -15.32 20.82 0.64
C PHE A 95 -15.56 20.52 -0.84
N ILE A 96 -16.34 19.47 -1.10
CA ILE A 96 -16.88 19.15 -2.43
C ILE A 96 -18.39 19.01 -2.32
N THR A 97 -19.10 19.81 -3.10
CA THR A 97 -20.55 19.74 -3.28
C THR A 97 -20.85 18.92 -4.53
N THR A 98 -21.56 17.81 -4.40
CA THR A 98 -21.83 16.88 -5.51
C THR A 98 -23.08 16.04 -5.24
N THR A 99 -23.55 15.31 -6.27
CA THR A 99 -24.65 14.35 -6.15
C THR A 99 -24.27 13.22 -5.17
N GLY A 100 -25.05 13.10 -4.10
CA GLY A 100 -24.90 12.11 -3.04
C GLY A 100 -25.61 10.79 -3.31
N GLU A 101 -25.62 9.93 -2.28
CA GLU A 101 -26.14 8.55 -2.35
C GLU A 101 -27.61 8.45 -2.76
N LYS A 102 -28.46 9.42 -2.38
CA LYS A 102 -29.90 9.43 -2.72
C LYS A 102 -30.22 10.36 -3.90
N GLY A 103 -29.19 10.78 -4.66
CA GLY A 103 -29.35 11.65 -5.83
C GLY A 103 -29.53 13.14 -5.52
N GLN A 104 -29.54 13.53 -4.26
CA GLN A 104 -29.56 14.92 -3.83
C GLN A 104 -28.15 15.53 -3.84
N GLU A 105 -28.07 16.84 -4.01
CA GLU A 105 -26.81 17.56 -3.84
C GLU A 105 -26.47 17.68 -2.35
N ASN A 106 -25.26 17.29 -1.96
CA ASN A 106 -24.75 17.46 -0.61
C ASN A 106 -23.34 18.04 -0.64
N THR A 107 -22.96 18.72 0.44
CA THR A 107 -21.61 19.22 0.64
C THR A 107 -20.83 18.31 1.58
N TYR A 108 -19.70 17.80 1.12
CA TYR A 108 -18.85 16.87 1.84
C TYR A 108 -17.53 17.52 2.22
N GLU A 109 -17.19 17.51 3.50
CA GLU A 109 -15.86 17.89 3.94
C GLU A 109 -14.82 16.86 3.49
N ILE A 110 -13.68 17.36 3.04
CA ILE A 110 -12.50 16.56 2.78
C ILE A 110 -11.69 16.48 4.07
N VAL A 111 -11.54 15.25 4.59
CA VAL A 111 -10.74 14.97 5.78
C VAL A 111 -9.32 14.51 5.44
N TYR A 112 -9.13 13.85 4.29
CA TYR A 112 -7.82 13.42 3.81
C TYR A 112 -7.65 13.60 2.30
N THR A 113 -6.42 13.83 1.87
CA THR A 113 -6.00 13.73 0.47
C THR A 113 -5.31 12.40 0.21
N ILE A 114 -5.48 11.84 -1.00
CA ILE A 114 -4.84 10.60 -1.44
C ILE A 114 -4.04 10.86 -2.72
N GLY A 115 -2.71 10.79 -2.61
CA GLY A 115 -1.77 11.08 -3.69
C GLY A 115 -1.35 12.56 -3.76
N SER A 116 -0.17 12.80 -4.32
CA SER A 116 0.48 14.12 -4.36
C SER A 116 1.35 14.38 -5.60
N LYS A 117 1.84 13.31 -6.25
CA LYS A 117 2.76 13.46 -7.40
C LYS A 117 2.04 13.82 -8.70
N TRP A 118 1.03 13.03 -9.09
CA TRP A 118 0.39 13.13 -10.42
C TRP A 118 -1.10 13.45 -10.37
N LYS A 119 -1.82 12.75 -9.50
CA LYS A 119 -3.26 12.89 -9.30
C LYS A 119 -3.52 12.92 -7.80
N GLN A 120 -4.47 13.74 -7.38
CA GLN A 120 -4.93 13.80 -5.99
C GLN A 120 -6.43 13.51 -5.92
N ARG A 121 -6.79 12.60 -5.02
CA ARG A 121 -8.18 12.25 -4.69
C ARG A 121 -8.48 12.72 -3.28
N TYR A 122 -9.76 12.78 -2.94
CA TYR A 122 -10.23 13.40 -1.72
C TYR A 122 -11.13 12.43 -0.97
N LEU A 123 -10.87 12.25 0.32
CA LEU A 123 -11.59 11.33 1.18
C LEU A 123 -12.49 12.15 2.11
N THR A 124 -13.77 11.76 2.17
CA THR A 124 -14.75 12.30 3.12
C THR A 124 -15.14 11.22 4.13
N LYS A 125 -15.70 11.64 5.27
CA LYS A 125 -16.26 10.76 6.31
C LYS A 125 -17.75 11.01 6.41
N PHE A 126 -18.56 9.96 6.32
CA PHE A 126 -20.01 10.01 6.52
C PHE A 126 -20.36 9.91 8.01
N ASP A 127 -21.59 10.26 8.37
CA ASP A 127 -22.07 10.30 9.75
C ASP A 127 -22.00 8.93 10.44
N ASN A 128 -22.25 7.85 9.69
CA ASN A 128 -22.11 6.49 10.19
C ASN A 128 -20.64 6.03 10.36
N GLY A 129 -19.67 6.87 10.00
CA GLY A 129 -18.24 6.58 10.10
C GLY A 129 -17.62 5.93 8.85
N GLU A 130 -18.38 5.69 7.79
CA GLU A 130 -17.83 5.26 6.50
C GLU A 130 -16.93 6.34 5.92
N TYR A 131 -15.82 5.92 5.30
CA TYR A 131 -14.98 6.81 4.52
C TYR A 131 -15.18 6.51 3.04
N HIS A 132 -15.35 7.55 2.24
CA HIS A 132 -15.57 7.43 0.80
C HIS A 132 -14.65 8.37 0.03
N ILE A 133 -14.12 7.88 -1.10
CA ILE A 133 -13.39 8.75 -2.02
C ILE A 133 -14.42 9.49 -2.85
N LEU A 134 -14.36 10.82 -2.80
CA LEU A 134 -15.24 11.71 -3.57
C LEU A 134 -15.05 11.48 -5.08
N PRO A 135 -16.08 11.74 -5.90
CA PRO A 135 -16.14 11.26 -7.27
C PRO A 135 -15.33 12.09 -8.27
N VAL A 136 -14.43 12.95 -7.79
CA VAL A 136 -13.54 13.76 -8.60
C VAL A 136 -12.11 13.66 -8.11
N GLN A 137 -11.16 13.82 -9.04
CA GLN A 137 -9.74 13.89 -8.75
C GLN A 137 -9.11 15.08 -9.46
N TRP A 138 -8.08 15.64 -8.86
CA TRP A 138 -7.25 16.67 -9.50
C TRP A 138 -6.13 16.03 -10.31
N ASN A 139 -6.02 16.41 -11.58
CA ASN A 139 -4.87 16.06 -12.42
C ASN A 139 -3.85 17.19 -12.38
N LYS A 140 -2.68 16.94 -11.78
CA LYS A 140 -1.65 17.97 -11.58
C LYS A 140 -1.03 18.44 -12.89
N ALA A 141 -0.78 17.52 -13.83
CA ALA A 141 -0.15 17.84 -15.10
C ALA A 141 -1.08 18.66 -16.00
N LYS A 142 -2.35 18.26 -16.09
CA LYS A 142 -3.37 18.93 -16.89
C LYS A 142 -4.03 20.12 -16.17
N LYS A 143 -3.70 20.35 -14.89
CA LYS A 143 -4.29 21.37 -14.01
C LYS A 143 -5.81 21.43 -14.10
N ARG A 144 -6.47 20.28 -14.00
CA ARG A 144 -7.93 20.18 -14.13
C ARG A 144 -8.52 19.06 -13.29
N TRP A 145 -9.80 19.21 -12.98
CA TRP A 145 -10.63 18.16 -12.39
C TRP A 145 -11.00 17.09 -13.42
N GLN A 146 -11.15 15.85 -12.95
CA GLN A 146 -11.60 14.70 -13.74
C GLN A 146 -12.54 13.83 -12.89
N ASP A 147 -13.48 13.15 -13.53
CA ASP A 147 -14.28 12.11 -12.87
C ASP A 147 -13.36 11.02 -12.29
N TYR A 148 -13.73 10.52 -11.12
CA TYR A 148 -13.08 9.40 -10.46
C TYR A 148 -14.07 8.26 -10.20
N HIS A 149 -14.51 7.63 -11.28
CA HIS A 149 -15.34 6.43 -11.28
C HIS A 149 -16.61 6.57 -10.43
N GLY A 150 -17.36 7.65 -10.65
CA GLY A 150 -18.54 7.94 -9.85
C GLY A 150 -19.71 8.46 -10.67
N LEU A 151 -19.57 9.65 -11.25
CA LEU A 151 -20.70 10.40 -11.81
C LEU A 151 -21.03 10.00 -13.23
N GLU A 152 -20.01 9.68 -14.02
CA GLU A 152 -20.15 9.30 -15.42
C GLU A 152 -20.77 7.91 -15.58
N LYS A 153 -20.25 6.93 -14.82
CA LYS A 153 -20.52 5.50 -15.05
C LYS A 153 -21.64 4.93 -14.19
N PHE A 154 -21.80 5.41 -12.97
CA PHE A 154 -22.70 4.81 -11.98
C PHE A 154 -23.76 5.81 -11.53
N LYS A 155 -24.89 5.31 -11.03
CA LYS A 155 -25.99 6.13 -10.52
C LYS A 155 -26.11 6.03 -8.98
N PRO A 156 -26.67 7.05 -8.32
CA PRO A 156 -27.03 6.99 -6.90
C PRO A 156 -27.80 5.71 -6.56
N GLY A 157 -27.51 5.12 -5.40
CA GLY A 157 -28.07 3.82 -4.96
C GLY A 157 -27.33 2.57 -5.46
N GLU A 158 -26.49 2.67 -6.50
CA GLU A 158 -25.71 1.51 -6.96
C GLU A 158 -24.51 1.22 -6.04
N ALA A 159 -24.19 -0.06 -5.83
CA ALA A 159 -23.08 -0.46 -4.97
C ALA A 159 -21.71 0.12 -5.39
N ASN A 160 -21.50 0.33 -6.69
CA ASN A 160 -20.25 0.88 -7.23
C ASN A 160 -20.26 2.41 -7.39
N TYR A 161 -21.38 3.07 -7.09
CA TYR A 161 -21.41 4.52 -7.00
C TYR A 161 -20.42 4.98 -5.92
N TRP A 162 -19.86 6.20 -6.06
CA TRP A 162 -18.76 6.65 -5.20
C TRP A 162 -19.11 6.60 -3.70
N SER A 163 -20.38 6.86 -3.36
CA SER A 163 -20.95 6.79 -2.01
C SER A 163 -21.60 5.44 -1.68
N GLY A 164 -21.57 4.47 -2.59
CA GLY A 164 -22.18 3.15 -2.41
C GLY A 164 -21.31 2.19 -1.59
N LYS A 165 -21.94 1.17 -0.98
CA LYS A 165 -21.29 0.20 -0.07
C LYS A 165 -20.14 -0.60 -0.71
N GLY A 166 -20.10 -0.74 -2.03
CA GLY A 166 -18.98 -1.36 -2.76
C GLY A 166 -17.71 -0.50 -2.81
N ARG A 167 -17.79 0.78 -2.39
CA ARG A 167 -16.71 1.77 -2.45
C ARG A 167 -16.25 2.27 -1.06
N ILE A 168 -16.67 1.63 0.02
CA ILE A 168 -16.21 1.92 1.39
C ILE A 168 -14.68 1.80 1.45
N TRP A 169 -14.02 2.93 1.73
CA TRP A 169 -12.56 3.05 1.68
C TRP A 169 -11.87 2.15 2.70
N GLN A 170 -12.47 1.96 3.89
CA GLN A 170 -11.94 1.05 4.91
C GLN A 170 -11.72 -0.36 4.35
N TYR A 171 -12.67 -0.89 3.58
CA TYR A 171 -12.57 -2.24 3.03
C TYR A 171 -11.78 -2.31 1.72
N LYS A 172 -11.78 -1.24 0.92
CA LYS A 172 -11.18 -1.29 -0.43
C LYS A 172 -9.76 -0.74 -0.53
N CYS A 173 -9.33 0.09 0.41
CA CYS A 173 -8.09 0.87 0.25
C CYS A 173 -7.28 1.02 1.53
N ALA A 174 -7.92 1.08 2.70
CA ALA A 174 -7.25 1.49 3.94
C ALA A 174 -6.08 0.59 4.33
N GLY A 175 -6.17 -0.73 4.13
CA GLY A 175 -5.11 -1.67 4.54
C GLY A 175 -3.76 -1.40 3.89
N CYS A 176 -3.73 -0.85 2.68
CA CYS A 176 -2.47 -0.45 2.01
C CYS A 176 -2.11 1.02 2.22
N HIS A 177 -3.02 1.84 2.75
CA HIS A 177 -2.89 3.31 2.79
C HIS A 177 -2.74 3.86 4.20
N VAL A 178 -2.97 3.08 5.25
CA VAL A 178 -2.71 3.47 6.64
C VAL A 178 -2.03 2.33 7.39
N THR A 179 -1.39 2.64 8.50
CA THR A 179 -0.65 1.66 9.32
C THR A 179 -1.36 1.47 10.66
N GLY A 180 -1.43 0.22 11.12
CA GLY A 180 -2.12 -0.14 12.36
C GLY A 180 -3.65 -0.03 12.28
N LEU A 181 -4.23 -0.31 11.10
CA LEU A 181 -5.67 -0.26 10.86
C LEU A 181 -6.45 -1.24 11.75
N LYS A 182 -7.51 -0.74 12.39
CA LYS A 182 -8.55 -1.54 13.04
C LYS A 182 -9.90 -1.11 12.49
N ILE A 183 -10.59 -2.02 11.82
CA ILE A 183 -11.96 -1.78 11.36
C ILE A 183 -12.92 -2.28 12.44
N ALA A 184 -13.67 -1.36 13.03
CA ALA A 184 -14.70 -1.70 14.01
C ALA A 184 -16.07 -1.39 13.40
N TYR A 185 -16.70 -2.40 12.79
CA TYR A 185 -18.03 -2.27 12.19
C TYR A 185 -19.08 -2.88 13.13
N ASN A 186 -20.11 -2.10 13.46
CA ASN A 186 -21.26 -2.55 14.22
C ASN A 186 -22.44 -2.76 13.27
N LYS A 187 -22.78 -4.03 13.03
CA LYS A 187 -23.87 -4.43 12.16
C LYS A 187 -25.25 -4.01 12.68
N ALA A 188 -25.44 -3.90 13.99
CA ALA A 188 -26.75 -3.63 14.58
C ALA A 188 -27.27 -2.22 14.26
N ASN A 189 -26.37 -1.26 14.08
CA ASN A 189 -26.71 0.14 13.80
C ASN A 189 -26.00 0.70 12.55
N ASP A 190 -25.38 -0.16 11.74
CA ASP A 190 -24.62 0.20 10.53
C ASP A 190 -23.56 1.29 10.75
N THR A 191 -22.80 1.21 11.85
CA THR A 191 -21.76 2.21 12.17
C THR A 191 -20.33 1.67 12.13
N PHE A 192 -19.40 2.55 11.79
CA PHE A 192 -17.97 2.32 11.79
C PHE A 192 -17.29 3.20 12.85
N ASN A 193 -16.49 2.57 13.71
CA ASN A 193 -15.56 3.23 14.61
C ASN A 193 -14.12 2.78 14.32
N SER A 194 -13.72 2.89 13.05
CA SER A 194 -12.39 2.47 12.59
C SER A 194 -11.30 3.42 13.06
N THR A 195 -10.14 2.87 13.41
CA THR A 195 -8.96 3.63 13.86
C THR A 195 -7.71 3.15 13.14
N TRP A 196 -6.68 3.99 13.09
CA TRP A 196 -5.34 3.64 12.63
C TRP A 196 -4.30 4.49 13.35
N VAL A 197 -3.04 4.06 13.34
CA VAL A 197 -1.96 4.70 14.11
C VAL A 197 -1.21 5.74 13.29
N ASP A 198 -0.94 5.45 12.02
CA ASP A 198 -0.26 6.35 11.11
C ASP A 198 -0.95 6.43 9.75
N ASN A 199 -0.81 7.60 9.12
CA ASN A 199 -1.18 7.81 7.73
C ASN A 199 -0.07 7.30 6.80
N GLY A 200 -0.44 6.61 5.73
CA GLY A 200 0.48 6.07 4.73
C GLY A 200 1.09 4.73 5.14
N ALA A 201 2.00 4.26 4.30
CA ALA A 201 2.89 3.15 4.63
C ALA A 201 3.99 3.68 5.56
N ALA A 202 3.81 3.39 6.86
CA ALA A 202 4.68 3.84 7.95
C ALA A 202 5.65 2.76 8.41
N CYS A 203 6.53 3.08 9.37
CA CYS A 203 7.59 2.15 9.80
C CYS A 203 7.02 0.75 10.08
N GLU A 204 5.92 0.69 10.82
CA GLU A 204 5.32 -0.55 11.29
C GLU A 204 4.51 -1.30 10.22
N SER A 205 4.31 -0.76 9.00
CA SER A 205 3.74 -1.54 7.89
C SER A 205 4.73 -2.53 7.30
N CYS A 206 6.04 -2.24 7.43
CA CYS A 206 7.12 -3.10 6.96
C CYS A 206 7.87 -3.79 8.10
N HIS A 207 7.91 -3.18 9.29
CA HIS A 207 8.60 -3.70 10.47
C HIS A 207 7.67 -4.38 11.51
N GLY A 208 6.36 -4.32 11.29
CA GLY A 208 5.35 -4.85 12.21
C GLY A 208 5.17 -4.00 13.48
N PRO A 209 4.29 -4.42 14.41
CA PRO A 209 4.00 -3.68 15.64
C PRO A 209 5.24 -3.59 16.53
N GLY A 210 5.63 -2.37 16.93
CA GLY A 210 6.91 -2.11 17.59
C GLY A 210 6.88 -1.76 19.07
N SER A 211 5.76 -1.91 19.79
CA SER A 211 5.67 -1.44 21.18
C SER A 211 6.70 -2.03 22.13
N ILE A 212 6.98 -3.32 22.02
CA ILE A 212 7.96 -3.99 22.89
C ILE A 212 9.38 -3.53 22.52
N HIS A 213 9.70 -3.50 21.23
CA HIS A 213 10.97 -2.97 20.74
C HIS A 213 11.20 -1.52 21.16
N ALA A 214 10.18 -0.66 21.03
CA ALA A 214 10.28 0.76 21.38
C ALA A 214 10.51 1.00 22.88
N ARG A 215 10.19 0.04 23.76
CA ARG A 215 10.45 0.12 25.20
C ARG A 215 11.76 -0.56 25.61
N THR A 216 12.14 -1.64 24.94
CA THR A 216 13.25 -2.52 25.37
C THR A 216 14.52 -2.34 24.53
N ALA A 217 14.42 -1.71 23.36
CA ALA A 217 15.43 -1.69 22.30
C ALA A 217 15.88 -3.07 21.79
N ASP A 218 15.17 -4.16 22.17
CA ASP A 218 15.48 -5.50 21.70
C ASP A 218 15.15 -5.63 20.20
N LYS A 219 16.18 -5.90 19.39
CA LYS A 219 16.06 -6.07 17.94
C LYS A 219 15.19 -7.28 17.57
N LYS A 220 15.12 -8.30 18.43
CA LYS A 220 14.28 -9.49 18.21
C LYS A 220 12.79 -9.23 18.42
N LYS A 221 12.42 -8.03 18.89
CA LYS A 221 11.02 -7.62 19.17
C LYS A 221 10.45 -6.71 18.08
N ILE A 222 11.12 -6.61 16.94
CA ILE A 222 10.68 -5.93 15.73
C ILE A 222 11.16 -6.74 14.52
N VAL A 223 10.42 -6.71 13.42
CA VAL A 223 10.88 -7.36 12.18
C VAL A 223 11.90 -6.45 11.51
N ASN A 224 13.07 -6.98 11.17
CA ASN A 224 13.93 -6.39 10.17
C ASN A 224 13.75 -7.19 8.87
N PRO A 225 13.27 -6.59 7.76
CA PRO A 225 13.12 -7.30 6.49
C PRO A 225 14.38 -8.03 6.04
N GLU A 226 15.58 -7.47 6.25
CA GLU A 226 16.86 -8.12 5.89
C GLU A 226 17.09 -9.46 6.62
N ASP A 227 16.47 -9.67 7.78
CA ASP A 227 16.59 -10.92 8.54
C ASP A 227 15.56 -12.00 8.07
N LEU A 228 14.68 -11.65 7.13
CA LEU A 228 13.67 -12.56 6.58
C LEU A 228 14.22 -13.39 5.43
N ASN A 229 13.59 -14.53 5.15
CA ASN A 229 13.91 -15.29 3.94
C ASN A 229 13.53 -14.52 2.66
N TYR A 230 14.04 -14.97 1.51
CA TYR A 230 13.85 -14.30 0.22
C TYR A 230 12.38 -14.00 -0.10
N GLU A 231 11.51 -15.00 0.00
CA GLU A 231 10.09 -14.87 -0.30
C GLU A 231 9.39 -13.88 0.62
N GLN A 232 9.73 -13.90 1.92
CA GLN A 232 9.21 -12.98 2.91
C GLN A 232 9.68 -11.53 2.67
N GLN A 233 10.95 -11.33 2.27
CA GLN A 233 11.46 -10.00 1.89
C GLN A 233 10.64 -9.39 0.74
N VAL A 234 10.36 -10.19 -0.29
CA VAL A 234 9.52 -9.77 -1.43
C VAL A 234 8.07 -9.54 -0.97
N ALA A 235 7.53 -10.41 -0.11
CA ALA A 235 6.16 -10.36 0.39
C ALA A 235 5.86 -9.07 1.17
N VAL A 236 6.84 -8.53 1.92
CA VAL A 236 6.69 -7.24 2.62
C VAL A 236 6.28 -6.11 1.67
N CYS A 237 6.79 -6.11 0.43
CA CYS A 237 6.39 -5.15 -0.60
C CYS A 237 5.09 -5.58 -1.30
N GLY A 238 4.95 -6.89 -1.53
CA GLY A 238 3.81 -7.51 -2.20
C GLY A 238 2.47 -7.31 -1.50
N GLN A 239 2.45 -7.08 -0.18
CA GLN A 239 1.20 -6.80 0.55
C GLN A 239 0.43 -5.58 -0.02
N CYS A 240 1.14 -4.63 -0.64
CA CYS A 240 0.57 -3.42 -1.22
C CYS A 240 0.77 -3.33 -2.73
N HIS A 241 1.92 -3.77 -3.25
CA HIS A 241 2.29 -3.69 -4.67
C HIS A 241 1.76 -4.86 -5.50
N SER A 242 0.55 -5.30 -5.16
CA SER A 242 -0.15 -6.40 -5.80
C SER A 242 -1.64 -6.07 -5.98
N ARG A 243 -2.38 -7.03 -6.55
CA ARG A 243 -3.83 -6.96 -6.73
C ARG A 243 -4.44 -8.30 -6.40
N GLY A 244 -5.61 -8.27 -5.78
CA GLY A 244 -6.29 -9.47 -5.32
C GLY A 244 -7.57 -9.14 -4.57
N SER A 245 -8.01 -10.10 -3.77
CA SER A 245 -9.05 -9.91 -2.76
C SER A 245 -8.74 -10.77 -1.54
N ALA A 246 -9.15 -10.33 -0.36
CA ALA A 246 -9.25 -11.19 0.81
C ALA A 246 -10.69 -11.17 1.33
N THR A 247 -11.05 -12.16 2.14
CA THR A 247 -12.33 -12.21 2.82
C THR A 247 -12.09 -12.41 4.31
N THR A 248 -12.68 -11.56 5.15
CA THR A 248 -12.60 -11.74 6.61
C THR A 248 -13.39 -12.98 7.03
N PRO A 249 -13.15 -13.54 8.23
CA PRO A 249 -13.97 -14.62 8.78
C PRO A 249 -15.47 -14.27 8.85
N GLN A 250 -15.80 -12.97 8.93
CA GLN A 250 -17.18 -12.46 8.94
C GLN A 250 -17.76 -12.26 7.52
N GLY A 251 -17.06 -12.67 6.47
CA GLY A 251 -17.51 -12.61 5.08
C GLY A 251 -17.27 -11.27 4.37
N GLN A 252 -16.54 -10.33 4.99
CA GLN A 252 -16.30 -9.02 4.39
C GLN A 252 -15.19 -9.08 3.34
N LYS A 253 -15.47 -8.64 2.11
CA LYS A 253 -14.48 -8.60 1.03
C LYS A 253 -13.57 -7.37 1.13
N LEU A 254 -12.27 -7.62 1.23
CA LEU A 254 -11.20 -6.63 1.30
C LEU A 254 -10.43 -6.51 -0.03
N GLY A 255 -9.95 -5.31 -0.32
CA GLY A 255 -9.07 -5.02 -1.47
C GLY A 255 -7.58 -5.06 -1.13
N TYR A 256 -7.22 -5.73 -0.03
CA TYR A 256 -5.87 -5.86 0.51
C TYR A 256 -5.78 -7.13 1.37
N PRO A 257 -4.57 -7.63 1.69
CA PRO A 257 -4.38 -8.84 2.50
C PRO A 257 -5.03 -8.75 3.88
N TYR A 258 -5.72 -9.80 4.30
CA TYR A 258 -6.35 -9.84 5.63
C TYR A 258 -5.35 -10.29 6.69
N ASN A 259 -5.10 -9.43 7.68
CA ASN A 259 -4.26 -9.73 8.86
C ASN A 259 -2.80 -10.16 8.52
N PHE A 260 -2.29 -9.74 7.36
CA PHE A 260 -0.89 -9.89 6.98
C PHE A 260 0.02 -9.15 7.96
N LYS A 261 1.18 -9.74 8.24
CA LYS A 261 2.27 -9.14 9.00
C LYS A 261 3.59 -9.36 8.26
N PRO A 262 4.55 -8.43 8.39
CA PRO A 262 5.91 -8.68 7.90
C PRO A 262 6.47 -9.98 8.45
N GLY A 263 6.94 -10.85 7.57
CA GLY A 263 7.29 -12.25 7.88
C GLY A 263 6.28 -13.28 7.36
N ASP A 264 5.07 -12.88 6.99
CA ASP A 264 4.10 -13.76 6.33
C ASP A 264 4.33 -13.77 4.80
N LEU A 265 3.69 -14.72 4.10
CA LEU A 265 3.61 -14.72 2.63
C LEU A 265 2.31 -14.07 2.17
N VAL A 266 2.33 -13.35 1.04
CA VAL A 266 1.15 -12.58 0.58
C VAL A 266 -0.02 -13.51 0.27
N GLU A 267 0.26 -14.65 -0.35
CA GLU A 267 -0.68 -15.65 -0.83
C GLU A 267 -1.45 -16.32 0.30
N GLU A 268 -0.90 -16.36 1.51
CA GLU A 268 -1.57 -16.90 2.71
C GLU A 268 -2.69 -15.98 3.21
N HIS A 269 -2.65 -14.70 2.83
CA HIS A 269 -3.53 -13.65 3.32
C HIS A 269 -4.35 -12.97 2.22
N TYR A 270 -4.08 -13.28 0.94
CA TYR A 270 -4.61 -12.55 -0.19
C TYR A 270 -4.69 -13.39 -1.47
N ASP A 271 -5.90 -13.50 -2.02
CA ASP A 271 -6.13 -14.18 -3.30
C ASP A 271 -5.67 -13.26 -4.44
N LEU A 272 -4.44 -13.47 -4.89
CA LEU A 272 -3.84 -12.69 -5.97
C LEU A 272 -4.56 -12.90 -7.30
N VAL A 273 -4.69 -11.82 -8.06
CA VAL A 273 -5.17 -11.91 -9.45
C VAL A 273 -4.14 -12.64 -10.29
N LYS A 274 -4.61 -13.54 -11.17
CA LYS A 274 -3.77 -14.35 -12.05
C LYS A 274 -3.95 -13.92 -13.50
N ALA A 275 -2.87 -13.99 -14.28
CA ALA A 275 -2.95 -13.86 -15.72
C ALA A 275 -3.63 -15.11 -16.33
N GLU A 276 -4.29 -14.92 -17.47
CA GLU A 276 -4.79 -16.01 -18.30
C GLU A 276 -3.86 -16.11 -19.53
N PRO A 277 -3.03 -17.17 -19.64
CA PRO A 277 -2.09 -17.30 -20.76
C PRO A 277 -2.80 -17.20 -22.11
N GLY A 278 -2.23 -16.40 -23.01
CA GLY A 278 -2.75 -16.19 -24.36
C GLY A 278 -3.95 -15.23 -24.46
N LYS A 279 -4.38 -14.60 -23.34
CA LYS A 279 -5.52 -13.68 -23.35
C LYS A 279 -5.20 -12.32 -22.76
N ASN A 280 -5.52 -11.28 -23.53
CA ASN A 280 -5.58 -9.92 -23.02
C ASN A 280 -6.79 -9.76 -22.10
N THR A 281 -6.55 -9.36 -20.86
CA THR A 281 -7.58 -9.03 -19.88
C THR A 281 -7.51 -7.55 -19.52
N LYS A 282 -8.38 -7.09 -18.61
CA LYS A 282 -8.26 -5.74 -18.02
C LYS A 282 -6.95 -5.54 -17.25
N ARG A 283 -6.40 -6.62 -16.68
CA ARG A 283 -5.27 -6.56 -15.73
C ARG A 283 -3.98 -7.12 -16.27
N PHE A 284 -4.01 -7.86 -17.38
CA PHE A 284 -2.84 -8.52 -17.96
C PHE A 284 -2.88 -8.48 -19.48
N TRP A 285 -1.70 -8.40 -20.08
CA TRP A 285 -1.49 -8.73 -21.48
C TRP A 285 -1.45 -10.26 -21.66
N ALA A 286 -1.55 -10.72 -22.91
CA ALA A 286 -1.61 -12.14 -23.25
C ALA A 286 -0.34 -12.92 -22.89
N ASP A 287 0.80 -12.24 -22.79
CA ASP A 287 2.08 -12.78 -22.33
C ASP A 287 2.18 -12.90 -20.80
N GLY A 288 1.16 -12.42 -20.07
CA GLY A 288 1.09 -12.47 -18.61
C GLY A 288 1.62 -11.23 -17.91
N GLU A 289 2.20 -10.26 -18.63
CA GLU A 289 2.65 -9.01 -18.03
C GLU A 289 1.48 -8.15 -17.55
N SER A 290 1.66 -7.43 -16.46
CA SER A 290 0.61 -6.60 -15.89
C SER A 290 0.23 -5.44 -16.80
N LYS A 291 -1.10 -5.22 -16.93
CA LYS A 291 -1.75 -4.13 -17.68
C LYS A 291 -2.24 -2.97 -16.79
N SER A 292 -2.43 -3.22 -15.50
CA SER A 292 -2.96 -2.23 -14.57
C SER A 292 -1.89 -1.76 -13.58
N HIS A 293 -2.15 -0.61 -12.96
CA HIS A 293 -1.32 -0.08 -11.89
C HIS A 293 -1.22 -1.03 -10.68
N HIS A 294 -0.08 -0.92 -9.97
CA HIS A 294 0.26 -1.57 -8.69
C HIS A 294 0.23 -3.11 -8.73
N GLN A 295 0.92 -3.70 -9.72
CA GLN A 295 1.09 -5.14 -9.88
C GLN A 295 2.55 -5.58 -9.94
N GLN A 296 3.47 -4.72 -9.47
CA GLN A 296 4.92 -4.99 -9.56
C GLN A 296 5.32 -6.31 -8.91
N TYR A 297 4.65 -6.70 -7.81
CA TYR A 297 4.88 -8.00 -7.18
C TYR A 297 4.58 -9.15 -8.15
N LEU A 298 3.46 -9.10 -8.86
CA LEU A 298 3.05 -10.14 -9.81
C LEU A 298 4.03 -10.26 -10.98
N ASP A 299 4.49 -9.12 -11.50
CA ASP A 299 5.51 -9.11 -12.57
C ASP A 299 6.85 -9.63 -12.04
N PHE A 300 7.23 -9.26 -10.81
CA PHE A 300 8.48 -9.68 -10.19
C PHE A 300 8.52 -11.20 -9.99
N LEU A 301 7.42 -11.84 -9.58
CA LEU A 301 7.32 -13.30 -9.45
C LEU A 301 7.62 -14.04 -10.77
N LEU A 302 7.39 -13.40 -11.92
CA LEU A 302 7.67 -14.00 -13.24
C LEU A 302 9.15 -13.85 -13.66
N SER A 303 9.87 -12.90 -13.05
CA SER A 303 11.24 -12.55 -13.43
C SER A 303 12.26 -13.61 -13.01
N LYS A 304 13.42 -13.64 -13.71
CA LYS A 304 14.58 -14.43 -13.27
C LYS A 304 15.11 -13.98 -11.91
N HIS A 305 15.03 -12.67 -11.59
CA HIS A 305 15.45 -12.17 -10.28
C HIS A 305 14.75 -12.90 -9.13
N TYR A 306 13.44 -13.13 -9.26
CA TYR A 306 12.68 -13.91 -8.28
C TYR A 306 12.97 -15.41 -8.35
N LYS A 307 12.91 -16.00 -9.55
CA LYS A 307 13.03 -17.45 -9.74
C LYS A 307 14.40 -18.00 -9.31
N GLU A 308 15.46 -17.26 -9.58
CA GLU A 308 16.83 -17.61 -9.20
C GLU A 308 17.23 -17.02 -7.84
N LYS A 309 16.29 -16.36 -7.13
CA LYS A 309 16.49 -15.77 -5.81
C LYS A 309 17.69 -14.82 -5.72
N VAL A 310 17.85 -13.97 -6.73
CA VAL A 310 18.96 -13.01 -6.83
C VAL A 310 18.96 -12.07 -5.62
N ALA A 311 20.08 -12.06 -4.91
CA ALA A 311 20.32 -11.24 -3.74
C ALA A 311 21.78 -10.76 -3.73
N ASP A 312 22.02 -9.61 -3.10
CA ASP A 312 23.33 -9.01 -2.93
C ASP A 312 23.57 -8.72 -1.45
N GLU A 313 24.64 -9.26 -0.87
CA GLU A 313 24.98 -9.16 0.56
C GLU A 313 23.79 -9.41 1.53
N GLY A 314 22.87 -10.31 1.16
CA GLY A 314 21.67 -10.63 1.95
C GLY A 314 20.47 -9.70 1.72
N VAL A 315 20.65 -8.61 0.96
CA VAL A 315 19.57 -7.75 0.45
C VAL A 315 18.94 -8.43 -0.76
N ALA A 316 17.66 -8.75 -0.65
CA ALA A 316 16.96 -9.49 -1.67
C ALA A 316 15.68 -8.80 -2.15
N GLY A 317 15.12 -9.31 -3.25
CA GLY A 317 13.80 -8.91 -3.71
C GLY A 317 13.74 -7.46 -4.18
N CYS A 318 12.79 -6.68 -3.67
CA CYS A 318 12.57 -5.32 -4.16
C CYS A 318 13.65 -4.33 -3.68
N THR A 319 14.27 -4.60 -2.53
CA THR A 319 15.20 -3.67 -1.88
C THR A 319 16.61 -3.68 -2.47
N ILE A 320 16.92 -4.66 -3.32
CA ILE A 320 18.14 -4.63 -4.14
C ILE A 320 18.13 -3.42 -5.08
N CYS A 321 16.94 -2.98 -5.52
CA CYS A 321 16.77 -1.85 -6.41
C CYS A 321 16.23 -0.58 -5.74
N HIS A 322 15.50 -0.72 -4.63
CA HIS A 322 14.78 0.37 -3.98
C HIS A 322 15.19 0.55 -2.52
N SER A 323 15.36 1.81 -2.09
CA SER A 323 15.49 2.16 -0.68
C SER A 323 14.13 2.53 -0.07
N PRO A 324 13.55 1.72 0.83
CA PRO A 324 12.28 2.06 1.49
C PRO A 324 12.43 3.26 2.43
N HIS A 325 13.66 3.54 2.87
CA HIS A 325 14.02 4.71 3.66
C HIS A 325 14.40 5.93 2.81
N GLY A 326 14.29 5.84 1.48
CA GLY A 326 14.49 6.96 0.56
C GLY A 326 15.93 7.20 0.17
N THR A 327 16.11 7.71 -1.04
CA THR A 327 17.40 8.13 -1.61
C THR A 327 17.30 9.53 -2.22
N LYS A 328 18.39 10.01 -2.82
CA LYS A 328 18.39 11.21 -3.67
C LYS A 328 17.78 10.94 -5.07
N ASN A 329 17.59 9.69 -5.44
CA ASN A 329 17.17 9.30 -6.78
C ASN A 329 15.65 9.29 -6.90
N ALA A 330 15.16 9.40 -8.14
CA ALA A 330 13.73 9.31 -8.40
C ALA A 330 13.20 7.91 -8.06
N PHE A 331 11.94 7.85 -7.61
CA PHE A 331 11.25 6.59 -7.28
C PHE A 331 11.93 5.77 -6.18
N ASP A 332 12.73 6.45 -5.35
CA ASP A 332 13.45 5.87 -4.22
C ASP A 332 14.39 4.72 -4.66
N LEU A 333 14.94 4.80 -5.88
CA LEU A 333 15.91 3.83 -6.39
C LEU A 333 17.27 3.99 -5.70
N VAL A 334 18.01 2.89 -5.53
CA VAL A 334 19.38 2.93 -4.98
C VAL A 334 20.35 3.61 -5.94
N GLU A 335 20.12 3.46 -7.25
CA GLU A 335 20.87 4.11 -8.32
C GLU A 335 20.03 5.03 -9.20
N ASN A 336 20.69 5.78 -10.07
CA ASN A 336 20.03 6.71 -11.00
C ASN A 336 19.32 5.97 -12.14
N TYR A 337 18.06 6.28 -12.39
CA TYR A 337 17.26 5.67 -13.45
C TYR A 337 17.60 6.14 -14.88
N LYS A 338 18.54 7.09 -15.03
CA LYS A 338 18.84 7.70 -16.33
C LYS A 338 20.01 7.07 -17.07
N ASN A 339 20.83 6.26 -16.41
CA ASN A 339 22.13 5.83 -16.91
C ASN A 339 22.39 4.32 -16.77
N ASN A 340 21.37 3.51 -16.49
CA ASN A 340 21.46 2.04 -16.39
C ASN A 340 22.38 1.47 -15.30
N GLU A 341 23.03 2.31 -14.48
CA GLU A 341 23.92 1.87 -13.38
C GLU A 341 23.23 0.90 -12.42
N LEU A 342 21.92 1.08 -12.20
CA LEU A 342 21.14 0.15 -11.40
C LEU A 342 21.28 -1.31 -11.89
N CYS A 343 21.36 -1.50 -13.20
CA CYS A 343 21.48 -2.81 -13.83
C CYS A 343 22.95 -3.19 -14.03
N TYR A 344 23.79 -2.24 -14.43
CA TYR A 344 25.21 -2.50 -14.70
C TYR A 344 25.99 -2.93 -13.48
N SER A 345 25.56 -2.55 -12.27
CA SER A 345 26.15 -3.02 -11.01
C SER A 345 26.29 -4.55 -10.91
N CYS A 346 25.43 -5.33 -11.59
CA CYS A 346 25.49 -6.79 -11.64
C CYS A 346 25.61 -7.37 -13.06
N HIS A 347 25.17 -6.62 -14.08
CA HIS A 347 25.05 -7.14 -15.46
C HIS A 347 26.19 -6.70 -16.40
N ALA A 348 27.10 -5.83 -15.95
CA ALA A 348 28.20 -5.33 -16.79
C ALA A 348 29.33 -6.36 -17.01
N ASP A 349 29.52 -7.29 -16.07
CA ASP A 349 30.62 -8.25 -16.10
C ASP A 349 30.20 -9.65 -16.57
N ALA A 350 30.97 -10.19 -17.53
CA ALA A 350 30.67 -11.44 -18.23
C ALA A 350 30.90 -12.71 -17.41
N GLU A 351 31.78 -12.64 -16.42
CA GLU A 351 32.21 -13.80 -15.66
C GLU A 351 31.20 -14.18 -14.56
N GLU A 352 30.43 -13.23 -14.02
CA GLU A 352 29.47 -13.48 -12.94
C GLU A 352 28.12 -14.04 -13.41
N MET A 353 27.73 -13.80 -14.66
CA MET A 353 26.40 -14.19 -15.14
C MET A 353 26.27 -15.62 -15.64
N GLY A 354 27.36 -16.41 -15.64
CA GLY A 354 27.39 -17.86 -15.41
C GLY A 354 26.44 -18.82 -16.16
N GLU A 355 25.61 -18.37 -17.10
CA GLU A 355 24.77 -19.22 -17.96
C GLU A 355 25.43 -19.33 -19.34
N LYS A 356 25.58 -20.56 -19.84
CA LYS A 356 25.97 -20.81 -21.24
C LYS A 356 24.98 -20.10 -22.18
N GLY A 357 25.38 -18.95 -22.73
CA GLY A 357 24.69 -18.28 -23.84
C GLY A 357 24.14 -16.88 -23.58
N LEU A 358 24.23 -16.34 -22.35
CA LEU A 358 23.86 -14.93 -22.11
C LEU A 358 25.09 -14.02 -22.29
N LYS A 359 24.96 -12.98 -23.12
CA LYS A 359 25.98 -11.94 -23.26
C LYS A 359 25.81 -10.93 -22.11
N PRO A 360 26.91 -10.37 -21.57
CA PRO A 360 26.86 -9.25 -20.63
C PRO A 360 26.06 -8.12 -21.25
N ILE A 361 25.41 -7.28 -20.45
CA ILE A 361 24.76 -6.07 -20.97
C ILE A 361 25.51 -4.88 -20.38
N ASN A 362 26.23 -4.17 -21.24
CA ASN A 362 27.01 -3.00 -20.87
C ASN A 362 26.78 -1.87 -21.89
N SER A 363 27.50 -0.75 -21.74
CA SER A 363 27.36 0.39 -22.64
C SER A 363 27.72 0.07 -24.10
N GLU A 364 28.58 -0.91 -24.35
CA GLU A 364 29.08 -1.23 -25.70
C GLU A 364 28.07 -2.02 -26.54
N ASN A 365 27.23 -2.84 -25.90
CA ASN A 365 26.24 -3.68 -26.60
C ASN A 365 24.78 -3.33 -26.27
N LEU A 366 24.55 -2.25 -25.51
CA LEU A 366 23.23 -1.80 -25.09
C LEU A 366 22.24 -1.64 -26.25
N THR A 367 22.66 -0.99 -27.34
CA THR A 367 21.79 -0.73 -28.50
C THR A 367 21.43 -2.01 -29.26
N GLN A 368 22.33 -3.00 -29.29
CA GLN A 368 22.04 -4.33 -29.85
C GLN A 368 21.03 -5.08 -28.98
N HIS A 369 21.14 -4.95 -27.66
CA HIS A 369 20.24 -5.59 -26.70
C HIS A 369 18.83 -4.96 -26.73
N THR A 370 18.75 -3.64 -26.57
CA THR A 370 17.47 -2.91 -26.48
C THR A 370 16.82 -2.69 -27.84
N ARG A 371 17.58 -2.81 -28.93
CA ARG A 371 17.18 -2.46 -30.31
C ARG A 371 16.74 -1.00 -30.46
N HIS A 372 17.21 -0.13 -29.57
CA HIS A 372 17.01 1.31 -29.60
C HIS A 372 18.33 2.05 -29.84
N LYS A 373 18.24 3.33 -30.20
CA LYS A 373 19.40 4.23 -30.28
C LYS A 373 20.11 4.36 -28.92
N PRO A 374 21.37 4.87 -28.87
CA PRO A 374 22.08 5.12 -27.62
C PRO A 374 21.24 5.92 -26.60
N ILE A 375 21.52 5.76 -25.31
CA ILE A 375 20.73 6.30 -24.20
C ILE A 375 20.67 7.83 -24.19
N GLU A 376 21.65 8.48 -24.80
CA GLU A 376 21.74 9.93 -25.03
C GLU A 376 20.70 10.41 -26.06
N GLU A 377 20.32 9.53 -27.01
CA GLU A 377 19.39 9.83 -28.11
C GLU A 377 18.00 9.19 -27.92
N SER A 378 17.88 8.14 -27.09
CA SER A 378 16.62 7.43 -26.89
C SER A 378 16.46 6.89 -25.48
N GLU A 379 15.33 7.24 -24.85
CA GLU A 379 14.92 6.62 -23.58
C GLU A 379 14.61 5.12 -23.72
N GLY A 380 14.45 4.61 -24.95
CA GLY A 380 14.25 3.18 -25.21
C GLY A 380 15.43 2.31 -24.80
N SER A 381 16.62 2.89 -24.65
CA SER A 381 17.80 2.19 -24.14
C SER A 381 17.95 2.25 -22.60
N ARG A 382 16.96 2.80 -21.87
CA ARG A 382 16.97 2.78 -20.39
C ARG A 382 16.42 1.46 -19.87
N CYS A 383 17.27 0.66 -19.22
CA CYS A 383 16.94 -0.63 -18.59
C CYS A 383 15.94 -0.45 -17.43
N THR A 384 16.10 0.63 -16.67
CA THR A 384 15.08 1.09 -15.73
C THR A 384 13.96 1.75 -16.52
N ARG A 385 13.21 0.93 -17.26
CA ARG A 385 11.94 1.35 -17.83
C ARG A 385 11.16 1.97 -16.68
N GLN A 386 10.77 3.25 -16.81
CA GLN A 386 9.65 3.75 -16.01
C GLN A 386 8.55 2.72 -16.25
N PRO A 387 8.14 1.93 -15.25
CA PRO A 387 7.29 0.77 -15.52
C PRO A 387 6.07 1.30 -16.24
N LEU A 388 5.92 0.90 -17.51
CA LEU A 388 4.74 0.70 -18.36
C LEU A 388 3.41 1.44 -18.08
N TYR A 389 3.32 2.41 -17.17
CA TYR A 389 2.09 3.02 -16.65
C TYR A 389 2.28 4.45 -16.11
N LEU A 390 3.43 5.09 -16.37
CA LEU A 390 3.65 6.53 -16.08
C LEU A 390 3.46 7.46 -17.28
N LEU A 391 2.89 6.97 -18.38
CA LEU A 391 2.10 7.80 -19.28
C LEU A 391 0.62 7.76 -18.85
N PRO A 392 0.14 8.63 -17.94
CA PRO A 392 -1.29 8.89 -17.81
C PRO A 392 -1.82 9.70 -19.02
N TYR A 393 -1.10 9.74 -20.15
CA TYR A 393 -1.52 10.38 -21.38
C TYR A 393 -2.34 9.47 -22.30
N ALA A 394 -2.39 8.15 -22.08
CA ALA A 394 -3.02 7.21 -23.02
C ALA A 394 -4.00 6.20 -22.38
N GLN A 395 -4.67 6.57 -21.27
CA GLN A 395 -5.79 5.76 -20.73
C GLN A 395 -7.10 6.55 -20.54
N ASP A 396 -7.15 7.79 -21.05
CA ASP A 396 -8.38 8.58 -21.13
C ASP A 396 -8.62 8.96 -22.62
N SER A 397 -8.73 7.95 -23.49
CA SER A 397 -9.37 8.04 -24.81
C SER A 397 -10.54 7.07 -24.86
#